data_AF-A0A1Y4SBU5-F1
#
_entry.id   AF-A0A1Y4SBU5-F1
#
_cell.length_a   1.000
_cell.length_b   1.000
_cell.length_c   1.000
_cell.angle_alpha   90.00
_cell.angle_beta   90.00
_cell.angle_gamma   90.00
#
_symmetry.space_group_name_H-M   'P 1'
#
loop_
_entity.id
_entity.type
_entity.pdbx_description
1 polymer ?
#
loop_
_entity_poly.entity_id
_entity_poly.type
_entity_poly.pdbx_seq_one_letter_code
_entity_poly.pdbx_strand_id
1 'polypeptide(L)'
;MNFYDALQLDPAVLKRKIAACDTTREKAYYWSAMAIRSALIVGFAIVFISVLSGLFGADNTPLAVALFCMMLGIRFVHFEYCIGDSLIALAAALAILVLAPCAAAVLPPLLLIPLHFAAFFALLCITTQRPEMGNGGLYSFAYVYLTGNPVAGEALLRRWLLALVGYLICGAILFAKHRSQHKTTRFHHLMRKFRLSNPLHLWQLRMALGVSLVLSAGQVFHVERFMWMGFACASLLSEYPYSGSTATRFWQRIVGALAGSLAFYALYLVTPEAFHPLMGPLGGLCLGFCTDYRYKTALNCFGALMLGTGLYGLQGAVLLRIADTVLGVTFGLVFATLFHHLAAVRWLPAPEPQQTAAQPRS
;
A
#
# COMPACT_ATOMS: atom_id res chain seq x y z
N MET A 1 -22.38 -12.86 -18.37
CA MET A 1 -21.81 -11.70 -17.65
C MET A 1 -21.33 -10.70 -18.70
N ASN A 2 -21.58 -9.40 -18.54
CA ASN A 2 -21.10 -8.42 -19.51
C ASN A 2 -19.57 -8.27 -19.40
N PHE A 3 -18.90 -7.90 -20.49
CA PHE A 3 -17.46 -7.65 -20.52
C PHE A 3 -17.06 -6.55 -19.53
N TYR A 4 -17.88 -5.51 -19.40
CA TYR A 4 -17.66 -4.47 -18.42
C TYR A 4 -17.60 -5.01 -16.98
N ASP A 5 -18.47 -5.96 -16.62
CA ASP A 5 -18.46 -6.57 -15.29
C ASP A 5 -17.20 -7.44 -15.10
N ALA A 6 -16.76 -8.13 -16.17
CA ALA A 6 -15.52 -8.91 -16.15
C ALA A 6 -14.29 -8.03 -15.85
N LEU A 7 -14.25 -6.81 -16.41
CA LEU A 7 -13.17 -5.84 -16.15
C LEU A 7 -13.11 -5.38 -14.69
N GLN A 8 -14.19 -5.52 -13.91
CA GLN A 8 -14.22 -5.13 -12.50
C GLN A 8 -13.76 -6.23 -11.54
N LEU A 9 -13.71 -7.49 -11.99
CA LEU A 9 -13.33 -8.62 -11.14
C LEU A 9 -11.84 -8.64 -10.83
N ASP A 10 -11.47 -9.03 -9.61
CA ASP A 10 -10.07 -9.24 -9.21
C ASP A 10 -9.36 -10.31 -10.08
N PRO A 11 -8.05 -10.20 -10.34
CA PRO A 11 -7.32 -11.18 -11.16
C PRO A 11 -7.42 -12.61 -10.60
N ALA A 12 -7.54 -12.79 -9.27
CA ALA A 12 -7.74 -14.11 -8.67
C ALA A 12 -9.11 -14.70 -9.00
N VAL A 13 -10.15 -13.87 -9.12
CA VAL A 13 -11.48 -14.33 -9.55
C VAL A 13 -11.44 -14.69 -11.03
N LEU A 14 -10.79 -13.87 -11.86
CA LEU A 14 -10.64 -14.14 -13.29
C LEU A 14 -9.86 -15.43 -13.55
N LYS A 15 -8.75 -15.66 -12.86
CA LYS A 15 -7.98 -16.92 -12.99
C LYS A 15 -8.77 -18.15 -12.56
N ARG A 16 -9.56 -18.05 -11.48
CA ARG A 16 -10.45 -19.15 -11.07
C ARG A 16 -11.51 -19.43 -12.13
N LYS A 17 -12.09 -18.39 -12.74
CA LYS A 17 -13.05 -18.54 -13.85
C LYS A 17 -12.39 -19.18 -15.07
N ILE A 18 -11.17 -18.76 -15.44
CA ILE A 18 -10.39 -19.37 -16.54
C ILE A 18 -10.15 -20.86 -16.30
N ALA A 19 -9.77 -21.24 -15.07
CA ALA A 19 -9.52 -22.63 -14.71
C ALA A 19 -10.78 -23.50 -14.75
N ALA A 20 -11.95 -22.91 -14.48
CA ALA A 20 -13.24 -23.59 -14.50
C ALA A 20 -13.91 -23.66 -15.89
N CYS A 21 -13.34 -23.01 -16.91
CA CYS A 21 -13.88 -23.06 -18.28
C CYS A 21 -13.41 -24.30 -19.04
N ASP A 22 -14.31 -24.89 -19.82
CA ASP A 22 -13.99 -26.04 -20.68
C ASP A 22 -13.56 -25.60 -22.09
N THR A 23 -14.11 -24.48 -22.60
CA THR A 23 -13.85 -24.04 -23.97
C THR A 23 -12.72 -23.02 -24.08
N THR A 24 -11.95 -23.08 -25.18
CA THR A 24 -10.88 -22.12 -25.49
C THR A 24 -11.43 -20.69 -25.68
N ARG A 25 -12.63 -20.55 -26.22
CA ARG A 25 -13.30 -19.25 -26.43
C ARG A 25 -13.59 -18.53 -25.12
N GLU A 26 -14.10 -19.24 -24.11
CA GLU A 26 -14.37 -18.65 -22.79
C GLU A 26 -13.08 -18.32 -22.03
N LYS A 27 -12.06 -19.18 -22.13
CA LYS A 27 -10.74 -18.88 -21.58
C LYS A 27 -10.16 -17.60 -22.20
N ALA A 28 -10.23 -17.47 -23.53
CA ALA A 28 -9.76 -16.29 -24.23
C ALA A 28 -10.51 -15.01 -23.80
N TYR A 29 -11.82 -15.10 -23.56
CA TYR A 29 -12.63 -13.99 -23.05
C TYR A 29 -12.16 -13.47 -21.67
N TYR A 30 -11.89 -14.37 -20.72
CA TYR A 30 -11.42 -13.94 -19.40
C TYR A 30 -9.96 -13.48 -19.41
N TRP A 31 -9.11 -14.09 -20.25
CA TRP A 31 -7.74 -13.61 -20.46
C TRP A 31 -7.72 -12.21 -21.08
N SER A 32 -8.56 -11.94 -22.08
CA SER A 32 -8.66 -10.62 -22.70
C SER A 32 -9.22 -9.59 -21.73
N ALA A 33 -10.22 -9.94 -20.92
CA ALA A 33 -10.73 -9.07 -19.85
C ALA A 33 -9.61 -8.69 -18.86
N MET A 34 -8.80 -9.66 -18.43
CA MET A 34 -7.69 -9.40 -17.51
C MET A 34 -6.62 -8.50 -18.14
N ALA A 35 -6.25 -8.76 -19.39
CA ALA A 35 -5.25 -7.96 -20.12
C ALA A 35 -5.71 -6.53 -20.39
N ILE A 36 -6.94 -6.36 -20.91
CA ILE A 36 -7.53 -5.04 -21.19
C ILE A 36 -7.71 -4.26 -19.90
N ARG A 37 -8.20 -4.89 -18.82
CA ARG A 37 -8.28 -4.25 -17.50
C ARG A 37 -6.92 -3.71 -17.07
N SER A 38 -5.87 -4.53 -17.15
CA SER A 38 -4.54 -4.12 -16.73
C SER A 38 -3.99 -2.98 -17.58
N ALA A 39 -4.14 -3.05 -18.90
CA ALA A 39 -3.73 -1.99 -19.81
C ALA A 39 -4.48 -0.67 -19.55
N LEU A 40 -5.79 -0.73 -19.30
CA LEU A 40 -6.61 0.44 -18.98
C LEU A 40 -6.19 1.08 -17.65
N ILE A 41 -5.90 0.27 -16.62
CA ILE A 41 -5.44 0.78 -15.32
C ILE A 41 -4.08 1.47 -15.47
N VAL A 42 -3.12 0.85 -16.18
CA VAL A 42 -1.78 1.42 -16.39
C VAL A 42 -1.86 2.67 -17.26
N GLY A 43 -2.60 2.64 -18.37
CA GLY A 43 -2.81 3.81 -19.23
C GLY A 43 -3.45 4.98 -18.48
N PHE A 44 -4.48 4.69 -17.67
CA PHE A 44 -5.10 5.70 -16.82
C PHE A 44 -4.14 6.22 -15.74
N ALA A 45 -3.32 5.36 -15.13
CA ALA A 45 -2.30 5.77 -14.16
C ALA A 45 -1.31 6.76 -14.80
N ILE A 46 -0.80 6.45 -15.99
CA ILE A 46 0.16 7.29 -16.72
C ILE A 46 -0.46 8.66 -17.01
N VAL A 47 -1.68 8.70 -17.55
CA VAL A 47 -2.35 9.98 -17.86
C VAL A 47 -2.62 10.77 -16.57
N PHE A 48 -3.22 10.14 -15.57
CA PHE A 48 -3.61 10.78 -14.31
C PHE A 48 -2.40 11.35 -13.56
N ILE A 49 -1.35 10.54 -13.37
CA ILE A 49 -0.14 10.94 -12.66
C ILE A 49 0.62 11.99 -13.46
N SER A 50 0.77 11.83 -14.78
CA SER A 50 1.49 12.81 -15.62
C SER A 50 0.79 14.17 -15.64
N VAL A 51 -0.53 14.20 -15.75
CA VAL A 51 -1.30 15.46 -15.71
C VAL A 51 -1.13 16.16 -14.37
N LEU A 52 -1.33 15.46 -13.25
CA LEU A 52 -1.18 16.07 -11.93
C LEU A 52 0.27 16.49 -11.65
N SER A 53 1.25 15.70 -12.07
CA SER A 53 2.67 16.04 -11.89
C SER A 53 3.08 17.24 -12.76
N GLY A 54 2.53 17.36 -13.97
CA GLY A 54 2.72 18.53 -14.83
C GLY A 54 2.12 19.81 -14.25
N LEU A 55 0.94 19.72 -13.63
CA LEU A 55 0.25 20.88 -13.03
C LEU A 55 0.82 21.30 -11.67
N PHE A 56 1.22 20.34 -10.83
CA PHE A 56 1.63 20.58 -9.44
C PHE A 56 3.14 20.39 -9.18
N GLY A 57 3.91 20.07 -10.22
CA GLY A 57 5.37 19.88 -10.18
C GLY A 57 5.79 18.43 -9.91
N ALA A 58 6.96 18.05 -10.46
CA ALA A 58 7.50 16.69 -10.38
C ALA A 58 7.77 16.24 -8.92
N ASP A 59 8.11 17.16 -8.01
CA ASP A 59 8.30 16.88 -6.58
C ASP A 59 7.02 16.40 -5.87
N ASN A 60 5.85 16.64 -6.50
CA ASN A 60 4.54 16.24 -6.00
C ASN A 60 3.98 14.97 -6.67
N THR A 61 4.75 14.35 -7.58
CA THR A 61 4.43 13.04 -8.16
C THR A 61 4.09 11.99 -7.09
N PRO A 62 4.78 11.91 -5.93
CA PRO A 62 4.44 10.93 -4.90
C PRO A 62 3.02 11.05 -4.38
N LEU A 63 2.51 12.29 -4.21
CA LEU A 63 1.12 12.51 -3.80
C LEU A 63 0.16 12.17 -4.95
N ALA A 64 0.48 12.49 -6.20
CA ALA A 64 -0.34 12.12 -7.34
C ALA A 64 -0.52 10.59 -7.46
N VAL A 65 0.56 9.82 -7.24
CA VAL A 65 0.52 8.35 -7.18
C VAL A 65 -0.36 7.88 -6.02
N ALA A 66 -0.21 8.46 -4.83
CA ALA A 66 -1.03 8.11 -3.67
C ALA A 66 -2.52 8.39 -3.91
N LEU A 67 -2.86 9.54 -4.53
CA LEU A 67 -4.22 9.90 -4.91
C LEU A 67 -4.80 8.94 -5.96
N PHE A 68 -4.00 8.53 -6.94
CA PHE A 68 -4.40 7.51 -7.90
C PHE A 68 -4.79 6.20 -7.21
N CYS A 69 -3.94 5.73 -6.28
CA CYS A 69 -4.24 4.53 -5.50
C CYS A 69 -5.51 4.70 -4.66
N MET A 70 -5.66 5.81 -3.92
CA MET A 70 -6.85 6.11 -3.11
C MET A 70 -8.12 6.13 -3.94
N MET A 71 -8.09 6.76 -5.11
CA MET A 71 -9.23 6.82 -6.04
C MET A 71 -9.66 5.42 -6.48
N LEU A 72 -8.72 4.54 -6.82
CA LEU A 72 -9.02 3.15 -7.17
C LEU A 72 -9.57 2.35 -5.99
N GLY A 73 -9.06 2.59 -4.77
CA GLY A 73 -9.52 1.94 -3.55
C GLY A 73 -10.93 2.37 -3.14
N ILE A 74 -11.16 3.68 -3.00
CA ILE A 74 -12.42 4.30 -2.58
C ILE A 74 -13.58 3.99 -3.53
N ARG A 75 -13.31 3.59 -4.78
CA ARG A 75 -14.36 3.09 -5.68
C ARG A 75 -15.09 1.86 -5.13
N PHE A 76 -14.41 1.05 -4.32
CA PHE A 76 -14.92 -0.23 -3.81
C PHE A 76 -14.88 -0.34 -2.27
N VAL A 77 -14.04 0.46 -1.60
CA VAL A 77 -13.78 0.35 -0.16
C VAL A 77 -14.21 1.63 0.56
N HIS A 78 -15.12 1.48 1.52
CA HIS A 78 -15.57 2.55 2.42
C HIS A 78 -14.81 2.53 3.75
N PHE A 79 -15.04 3.54 4.59
CA PHE A 79 -14.44 3.63 5.92
C PHE A 79 -15.28 3.01 7.06
N GLU A 80 -16.43 2.40 6.76
CA GLU A 80 -17.39 1.77 7.72
C GLU A 80 -18.23 2.73 8.59
N TYR A 81 -18.24 4.03 8.27
CA TYR A 81 -19.09 5.01 8.95
C TYR A 81 -19.75 5.96 7.95
N CYS A 82 -20.68 6.78 8.44
CA CYS A 82 -21.54 7.60 7.60
C CYS A 82 -20.75 8.52 6.68
N ILE A 83 -21.38 8.96 5.57
CA ILE A 83 -20.67 9.68 4.52
C ILE A 83 -20.11 11.04 4.98
N GLY A 84 -20.80 11.74 5.89
CA GLY A 84 -20.32 13.01 6.45
C GLY A 84 -19.00 12.83 7.20
N ASP A 85 -18.96 11.88 8.13
CA ASP A 85 -17.75 11.51 8.87
C ASP A 85 -16.66 10.97 7.92
N SER A 86 -17.03 10.23 6.86
CA SER A 86 -16.10 9.69 5.86
C SER A 86 -15.41 10.77 5.03
N LEU A 87 -16.13 11.83 4.65
CA LEU A 87 -15.54 13.00 3.97
C LEU A 87 -14.58 13.75 4.89
N ILE A 88 -14.96 13.95 6.16
CA ILE A 88 -14.07 14.57 7.16
C ILE A 88 -12.81 13.72 7.36
N ALA A 89 -12.95 12.39 7.45
CA ALA A 89 -11.84 11.47 7.58
C ALA A 89 -10.91 11.48 6.35
N LEU A 90 -11.46 11.61 5.14
CA LEU A 90 -10.66 11.76 3.92
C LEU A 90 -9.84 13.07 3.96
N ALA A 91 -10.46 14.18 4.36
CA ALA A 91 -9.77 15.46 4.53
C ALA A 91 -8.65 15.35 5.59
N ALA A 92 -8.94 14.73 6.73
CA ALA A 92 -7.95 14.49 7.79
C ALA A 92 -6.81 13.57 7.32
N ALA A 93 -7.11 12.50 6.58
CA ALA A 93 -6.11 11.60 6.01
C ALA A 93 -5.18 12.34 5.05
N LEU A 94 -5.72 13.16 4.15
CA LEU A 94 -4.93 13.97 3.23
C LEU A 94 -4.09 15.02 3.96
N ALA A 95 -4.66 15.69 4.97
CA ALA A 95 -3.91 16.63 5.81
C ALA A 95 -2.74 15.95 6.53
N ILE A 96 -2.94 14.76 7.11
CA ILE A 96 -1.88 13.95 7.73
C ILE A 96 -0.79 13.62 6.71
N LEU A 97 -1.19 13.17 5.51
CA LEU A 97 -0.27 12.77 4.44
C LEU A 97 0.53 13.94 3.86
N VAL A 98 0.01 15.17 3.91
CA VAL A 98 0.78 16.36 3.51
C VAL A 98 1.67 16.84 4.65
N LEU A 99 1.13 16.98 5.86
CA LEU A 99 1.80 17.64 6.97
C LEU A 99 2.86 16.77 7.65
N ALA A 100 2.51 15.56 8.07
CA ALA A 100 3.39 14.76 8.91
C ALA A 100 4.70 14.35 8.19
N PRO A 101 4.67 13.91 6.92
CA PRO A 101 5.89 13.68 6.15
C PRO A 101 6.82 14.90 6.05
N CYS A 102 6.26 16.08 5.80
CA CYS A 102 7.07 17.30 5.66
C CYS A 102 7.58 17.79 7.01
N ALA A 103 6.80 17.66 8.08
CA ALA A 103 7.25 17.94 9.45
C ALA A 103 8.39 16.99 9.88
N ALA A 104 8.28 15.70 9.58
CA ALA A 104 9.31 14.72 9.89
C ALA A 104 10.66 15.00 9.21
N ALA A 105 10.67 15.76 8.11
CA ALA A 105 11.89 16.14 7.40
C ALA A 105 12.70 17.25 8.11
N VAL A 106 12.07 18.01 9.02
CA VAL A 106 12.70 19.16 9.68
C VAL A 106 12.78 19.03 11.20
N LEU A 107 12.11 18.03 11.78
CA LEU A 107 12.11 17.82 13.22
C LEU A 107 13.39 17.12 13.71
N PRO A 108 13.82 17.39 14.95
CA PRO A 108 14.92 16.68 15.56
C PRO A 108 14.57 15.19 15.80
N PRO A 109 15.58 14.29 15.84
CA PRO A 109 15.40 12.84 16.01
C PRO A 109 14.45 12.43 17.13
N LEU A 110 14.48 13.13 18.28
CA LEU A 110 13.66 12.82 19.45
C LEU A 110 12.15 12.92 19.17
N LEU A 111 11.74 13.75 18.20
CA LEU A 111 10.34 13.99 17.86
C LEU A 111 9.84 13.13 16.70
N LEU A 112 10.71 12.38 16.02
CA LEU A 112 10.33 11.55 14.87
C LEU A 112 9.40 10.41 15.27
N ILE A 113 9.75 9.64 16.30
CA ILE A 113 8.92 8.49 16.75
C ILE A 113 7.53 8.98 17.21
N PRO A 114 7.40 9.98 18.11
CA PRO A 114 6.09 10.49 18.51
C PRO A 114 5.27 11.02 17.33
N LEU A 115 5.89 11.78 16.40
CA LEU A 115 5.19 12.31 15.23
C LEU A 115 4.67 11.18 14.35
N HIS A 116 5.54 10.25 13.94
CA HIS A 116 5.14 9.14 13.08
C HIS A 116 4.07 8.29 13.75
N PHE A 117 4.22 8.00 15.05
CA PHE A 117 3.27 7.19 15.78
C PHE A 117 1.90 7.85 15.80
N ALA A 118 1.82 9.12 16.23
CA ALA A 118 0.55 9.83 16.30
C ALA A 118 -0.11 9.96 14.91
N ALA A 119 0.65 10.39 13.91
CA ALA A 119 0.15 10.61 12.56
C ALA A 119 -0.32 9.30 11.88
N PHE A 120 0.51 8.26 11.93
CA PHE A 120 0.22 6.99 11.27
C PHE A 120 -0.87 6.21 12.00
N PHE A 121 -0.87 6.22 13.34
CA PHE A 121 -1.94 5.59 14.10
C PHE A 121 -3.29 6.27 13.85
N ALA A 122 -3.33 7.61 13.84
CA ALA A 122 -4.53 8.36 13.47
C ALA A 122 -5.00 8.00 12.05
N LEU A 123 -4.07 7.93 11.09
CA LEU A 123 -4.35 7.53 9.71
C LEU A 123 -4.97 6.13 9.62
N LEU A 124 -4.43 5.15 10.34
CA LEU A 124 -4.98 3.79 10.39
C LEU A 124 -6.37 3.77 11.06
N CYS A 125 -6.53 4.48 12.18
CA CYS A 125 -7.79 4.54 12.91
C CYS A 125 -8.91 5.15 12.06
N ILE A 126 -8.65 6.21 11.28
CA ILE A 126 -9.69 6.81 10.45
C ILE A 126 -9.94 5.98 9.18
N THR A 127 -8.91 5.43 8.53
CA THR A 127 -9.09 4.81 7.19
C THR A 127 -9.36 3.31 7.21
N THR A 128 -9.03 2.62 8.30
CA THR A 128 -8.93 1.15 8.31
C THR A 128 -9.73 0.52 9.44
N GLN A 129 -10.96 0.17 9.12
CA GLN A 129 -11.86 -0.61 10.00
C GLN A 129 -11.95 -2.08 9.60
N ARG A 130 -11.62 -2.39 8.33
CA ARG A 130 -11.50 -3.74 7.77
C ARG A 130 -10.17 -3.88 7.03
N PRO A 131 -9.08 -4.28 7.71
CA PRO A 131 -7.75 -4.37 7.12
C PRO A 131 -7.71 -5.29 5.88
N GLU A 132 -8.56 -6.31 5.84
CA GLU A 132 -8.72 -7.24 4.72
C GLU A 132 -9.18 -6.56 3.41
N MET A 133 -9.81 -5.38 3.49
CA MET A 133 -10.25 -4.61 2.32
C MET A 133 -9.11 -3.76 1.71
N GLY A 134 -7.93 -3.73 2.33
CA GLY A 134 -6.73 -3.15 1.74
C GLY A 134 -6.45 -1.68 2.06
N ASN A 135 -7.38 -0.93 2.64
CA ASN A 135 -7.14 0.47 3.06
C ASN A 135 -5.90 0.60 3.95
N GLY A 136 -5.71 -0.32 4.89
CA GLY A 136 -4.55 -0.35 5.77
C GLY A 136 -3.24 -0.37 4.99
N GLY A 137 -3.13 -1.23 3.97
CA GLY A 137 -1.95 -1.28 3.10
C GLY A 137 -1.79 -0.05 2.21
N LEU A 138 -2.89 0.47 1.66
CA LEU A 138 -2.90 1.62 0.76
C LEU A 138 -2.45 2.91 1.45
N TYR A 139 -3.06 3.25 2.58
CA TYR A 139 -2.70 4.44 3.34
C TYR A 139 -1.33 4.29 4.01
N SER A 140 -0.93 3.07 4.37
CA SER A 140 0.44 2.80 4.80
C SER A 140 1.46 3.09 3.71
N PHE A 141 1.19 2.63 2.49
CA PHE A 141 2.01 2.94 1.31
C PHE A 141 2.09 4.45 1.08
N ALA A 142 0.95 5.15 1.06
CA ALA A 142 0.94 6.61 0.84
C ALA A 142 1.80 7.36 1.87
N TYR A 143 1.66 7.02 3.15
CA TYR A 143 2.40 7.68 4.23
C TYR A 143 3.91 7.45 4.13
N VAL A 144 4.34 6.19 3.94
CA VAL A 144 5.75 5.83 3.78
C VAL A 144 6.34 6.50 2.55
N TYR A 145 5.59 6.53 1.44
CA TYR A 145 6.08 7.10 0.19
C TYR A 145 6.30 8.61 0.30
N LEU A 146 5.37 9.32 0.92
CA LEU A 146 5.47 10.76 1.13
C LEU A 146 6.55 11.12 2.15
N THR A 147 6.76 10.28 3.17
CA THR A 147 7.83 10.45 4.16
C THR A 147 9.21 10.33 3.52
N GLY A 148 9.38 9.43 2.56
CA GLY A 148 10.63 9.31 1.78
C GLY A 148 10.82 10.37 0.70
N ASN A 149 9.81 11.21 0.45
CA ASN A 149 9.86 12.28 -0.56
C ASN A 149 9.19 13.55 -0.01
N PRO A 150 9.76 14.15 1.05
CA PRO A 150 9.25 15.38 1.62
C PRO A 150 9.46 16.57 0.67
N VAL A 151 8.67 17.62 0.84
CA VAL A 151 8.80 18.88 0.08
C VAL A 151 8.76 20.07 1.02
N ALA A 152 9.36 21.18 0.61
CA ALA A 152 9.39 22.44 1.35
C ALA A 152 9.12 23.62 0.40
N GLY A 153 8.90 24.80 0.99
CA GLY A 153 8.69 26.04 0.22
C GLY A 153 7.48 25.98 -0.72
N GLU A 154 7.64 26.48 -1.95
CA GLU A 154 6.56 26.50 -2.95
C GLU A 154 6.04 25.10 -3.32
N ALA A 155 6.91 24.09 -3.32
CA ALA A 155 6.51 22.72 -3.62
C ALA A 155 5.50 22.19 -2.59
N LEU A 156 5.59 22.62 -1.32
CA LEU A 156 4.62 22.30 -0.27
C LEU A 156 3.27 22.99 -0.49
N LEU A 157 3.27 24.25 -0.96
CA LEU A 157 2.02 24.93 -1.34
C LEU A 157 1.32 24.19 -2.49
N ARG A 158 2.07 23.79 -3.51
CA ARG A 158 1.54 22.97 -4.61
C ARG A 158 1.05 21.60 -4.11
N ARG A 159 1.72 21.00 -3.12
CA ARG A 159 1.27 19.74 -2.49
C ARG A 159 -0.09 19.89 -1.80
N TRP A 160 -0.33 21.01 -1.14
CA TRP A 160 -1.63 21.34 -0.54
C TRP A 160 -2.73 21.51 -1.59
N LEU A 161 -2.45 22.23 -2.66
CA LEU A 161 -3.41 22.39 -3.77
C LEU A 161 -3.72 21.05 -4.43
N LEU A 162 -2.70 20.20 -4.64
CA LEU A 162 -2.88 18.85 -5.14
C LEU A 162 -3.71 17.99 -4.17
N ALA A 163 -3.49 18.09 -2.86
CA ALA A 163 -4.31 17.41 -1.87
C ALA A 163 -5.77 17.89 -1.89
N LEU A 164 -6.03 19.18 -2.12
CA LEU A 164 -7.38 19.71 -2.31
C LEU A 164 -8.05 19.13 -3.56
N VAL A 165 -7.35 19.07 -4.69
CA VAL A 165 -7.85 18.40 -5.91
C VAL A 165 -8.13 16.92 -5.63
N GLY A 166 -7.23 16.25 -4.92
CA GLY A 166 -7.38 14.87 -4.48
C GLY A 166 -8.62 14.66 -3.60
N TYR A 167 -8.88 15.58 -2.67
CA TYR A 167 -10.07 15.58 -1.82
C TYR A 167 -11.35 15.73 -2.65
N LEU A 168 -11.38 16.65 -3.62
CA LEU A 168 -12.55 16.85 -4.48
C LEU A 168 -12.85 15.60 -5.32
N ILE A 169 -11.83 15.01 -5.94
CA ILE A 169 -11.98 13.80 -6.77
C ILE A 169 -12.40 12.60 -5.91
N CYS A 170 -11.61 12.27 -4.89
CA CYS A 170 -11.87 11.11 -4.05
C CYS A 170 -13.14 11.28 -3.23
N GLY A 171 -13.43 12.49 -2.74
CA GLY A 171 -14.64 12.83 -2.00
C GLY A 171 -15.90 12.70 -2.86
N ALA A 172 -15.87 13.17 -4.12
CA ALA A 172 -16.97 12.98 -5.05
C ALA A 172 -17.26 11.49 -5.31
N ILE A 173 -16.22 10.67 -5.50
CA ILE A 173 -16.37 9.22 -5.69
C ILE A 173 -16.90 8.57 -4.42
N LEU A 174 -16.33 8.90 -3.26
CA LEU A 174 -16.75 8.37 -1.95
C LEU A 174 -18.24 8.68 -1.71
N PHE A 175 -18.66 9.91 -2.00
CA PHE A 175 -20.06 10.32 -1.89
C PHE A 175 -20.95 9.57 -2.86
N ALA A 176 -20.60 9.53 -4.15
CA ALA A 176 -21.42 8.87 -5.17
C ALA A 176 -21.59 7.36 -4.90
N LYS A 177 -20.55 6.68 -4.40
CA LYS A 177 -20.54 5.23 -4.21
C LYS A 177 -21.04 4.78 -2.84
N HIS A 178 -20.82 5.57 -1.78
CA HIS A 178 -21.01 5.10 -0.41
C HIS A 178 -22.02 5.91 0.43
N ARG A 179 -22.66 6.96 -0.12
CA ARG A 179 -23.63 7.81 0.63
C ARG A 179 -24.80 7.05 1.28
N SER A 180 -25.18 5.89 0.75
CA SER A 180 -26.29 5.09 1.28
C SER A 180 -25.86 4.11 2.36
N GLN A 181 -24.56 3.91 2.58
CA GLN A 181 -24.00 2.93 3.49
C GLN A 181 -23.79 3.51 4.89
N HIS A 182 -23.84 2.66 5.93
CA HIS A 182 -23.49 2.99 7.32
C HIS A 182 -24.14 4.27 7.90
N LYS A 183 -25.37 4.61 7.48
CA LYS A 183 -26.04 5.90 7.82
C LYS A 183 -26.07 6.23 9.31
N THR A 184 -26.14 5.23 10.18
CA THR A 184 -26.25 5.38 11.64
C THR A 184 -24.91 5.25 12.38
N THR A 185 -23.85 4.77 11.71
CA THR A 185 -22.55 4.55 12.34
C THR A 185 -21.71 5.82 12.23
N ARG A 186 -21.36 6.41 13.37
CA ARG A 186 -20.46 7.57 13.46
C ARG A 186 -19.05 7.11 13.81
N PHE A 187 -18.03 7.88 13.40
CA PHE A 187 -16.63 7.57 13.69
C PHE A 187 -16.36 7.46 15.20
N HIS A 188 -16.92 8.39 15.99
CA HIS A 188 -16.71 8.37 17.44
C HIS A 188 -17.31 7.12 18.13
N HIS A 189 -18.33 6.47 17.54
CA HIS A 189 -18.85 5.20 18.06
C HIS A 189 -17.82 4.07 17.94
N LEU A 190 -16.99 4.10 16.90
CA LEU A 190 -15.92 3.13 16.70
C LEU A 190 -14.78 3.38 17.70
N MET A 191 -14.39 4.64 17.87
CA MET A 191 -13.33 5.01 18.83
C MET A 191 -13.70 4.71 20.28
N ARG A 192 -14.97 4.86 20.68
CA ARG A 192 -15.44 4.47 22.02
C ARG A 192 -15.31 2.98 22.31
N LYS A 193 -15.25 2.14 21.27
CA LYS A 193 -15.08 0.68 21.38
C LYS A 193 -13.60 0.27 21.31
N PHE A 194 -12.66 1.22 21.36
CA PHE A 194 -11.25 0.92 21.33
C PHE A 194 -10.86 0.02 22.50
N ARG A 195 -10.36 -1.16 22.18
CA ARG A 195 -9.88 -2.18 23.11
C ARG A 195 -8.76 -2.94 22.44
N LEU A 196 -7.61 -3.03 23.08
CA LEU A 196 -6.44 -3.74 22.57
C LEU A 196 -6.62 -5.27 22.56
N SER A 197 -7.65 -5.80 23.21
CA SER A 197 -8.08 -7.19 23.04
C SER A 197 -8.77 -7.45 21.71
N ASN A 198 -9.19 -6.40 20.99
CA ASN A 198 -9.70 -6.52 19.64
C ASN A 198 -8.53 -6.69 18.66
N PRO A 199 -8.50 -7.76 17.84
CA PRO A 199 -7.44 -7.99 16.86
C PRO A 199 -7.18 -6.81 15.93
N LEU A 200 -8.21 -6.04 15.56
CA LEU A 200 -8.07 -4.84 14.73
C LEU A 200 -7.20 -3.77 15.40
N HIS A 201 -7.54 -3.40 16.64
CA HIS A 201 -6.85 -2.34 17.36
C HIS A 201 -5.41 -2.73 17.70
N LEU A 202 -5.19 -4.00 18.05
CA LEU A 202 -3.85 -4.53 18.27
C LEU A 202 -3.02 -4.51 16.98
N TRP A 203 -3.65 -4.86 15.84
CA TRP A 203 -3.02 -4.77 14.52
C TRP A 203 -2.67 -3.32 14.15
N GLN A 204 -3.58 -2.37 14.39
CA GLN A 204 -3.32 -0.93 14.17
C GLN A 204 -2.16 -0.44 15.04
N LEU A 205 -2.10 -0.85 16.32
CA LEU A 205 -1.00 -0.51 17.22
C LEU A 205 0.33 -1.11 16.74
N ARG A 206 0.33 -2.39 16.34
CA ARG A 206 1.50 -3.07 15.78
C ARG A 206 2.05 -2.32 14.57
N MET A 207 1.16 -1.98 13.63
CA MET A 207 1.51 -1.24 12.42
C MET A 207 2.08 0.14 12.76
N ALA A 208 1.40 0.89 13.65
CA ALA A 208 1.85 2.21 14.03
C ALA A 208 3.20 2.23 14.72
N LEU A 209 3.44 1.36 15.71
CA LEU A 209 4.72 1.28 16.38
C LEU A 209 5.83 0.84 15.41
N GLY A 210 5.62 -0.25 14.67
CA GLY A 210 6.66 -0.81 13.81
C GLY A 210 7.05 0.10 12.65
N VAL A 211 6.07 0.74 12.00
CA VAL A 211 6.33 1.68 10.90
C VAL A 211 6.95 2.97 11.42
N SER A 212 6.56 3.46 12.60
CA SER A 212 7.18 4.66 13.17
C SER A 212 8.65 4.43 13.51
N LEU A 213 8.95 3.30 14.16
CA LEU A 213 10.33 2.97 14.54
C LEU A 213 11.23 2.76 13.31
N VAL A 214 10.76 2.06 12.27
CA VAL A 214 11.59 1.82 11.07
C VAL A 214 11.82 3.12 10.28
N LEU A 215 10.82 4.01 10.16
CA LEU A 215 11.00 5.29 9.48
C LEU A 215 11.95 6.20 10.26
N SER A 216 11.78 6.29 11.58
CA SER A 216 12.71 7.05 12.44
C SER A 216 14.12 6.49 12.39
N ALA A 217 14.30 5.16 12.47
CA ALA A 217 15.62 4.54 12.34
C ALA A 217 16.25 4.87 10.99
N GLY A 218 15.49 4.76 9.90
CA GLY A 218 15.96 5.11 8.56
C GLY A 218 16.44 6.55 8.44
N GLN A 219 15.71 7.50 9.03
CA GLN A 219 16.10 8.90 9.03
C GLN A 219 17.31 9.19 9.93
N VAL A 220 17.34 8.63 11.15
CA VAL A 220 18.41 8.87 12.13
C VAL A 220 19.73 8.26 11.68
N PHE A 221 19.70 7.07 11.06
CA PHE A 221 20.88 6.43 10.51
C PHE A 221 21.21 6.88 9.08
N HIS A 222 20.48 7.88 8.55
CA HIS A 222 20.67 8.43 7.21
C HIS A 222 20.68 7.35 6.10
N VAL A 223 19.80 6.35 6.23
CA VAL A 223 19.66 5.29 5.23
C VAL A 223 19.14 5.90 3.93
N GLU A 224 19.93 5.80 2.86
CA GLU A 224 19.51 6.22 1.53
C GLU A 224 18.22 5.49 1.15
N ARG A 225 17.23 6.24 0.65
CA ARG A 225 15.93 5.67 0.26
C ARG A 225 15.27 4.80 1.34
N PHE A 226 15.41 5.16 2.62
CA PHE A 226 14.76 4.49 3.76
C PHE A 226 13.25 4.22 3.62
N MET A 227 12.51 4.89 2.73
CA MET A 227 11.14 4.50 2.40
C MET A 227 11.01 3.08 1.85
N TRP A 228 12.01 2.55 1.15
CA TRP A 228 12.02 1.17 0.66
C TRP A 228 12.10 0.18 1.82
N MET A 229 12.92 0.51 2.82
CA MET A 229 12.95 -0.15 4.12
C MET A 229 11.59 -0.07 4.83
N GLY A 230 10.97 1.12 4.84
CA GLY A 230 9.62 1.34 5.36
C GLY A 230 8.55 0.50 4.67
N PHE A 231 8.57 0.39 3.34
CA PHE A 231 7.62 -0.46 2.60
C PHE A 231 7.79 -1.93 2.92
N ALA A 232 9.04 -2.39 3.09
CA ALA A 232 9.36 -3.75 3.48
C ALA A 232 8.81 -4.11 4.86
N CYS A 233 9.09 -3.27 5.85
CA CYS A 233 8.56 -3.42 7.19
C CYS A 233 7.03 -3.33 7.21
N ALA A 234 6.43 -2.28 6.65
CA ALA A 234 4.99 -2.08 6.66
C ALA A 234 4.23 -3.24 6.02
N SER A 235 4.71 -3.76 4.88
CA SER A 235 4.06 -4.87 4.19
C SER A 235 4.17 -6.21 4.92
N LEU A 236 5.26 -6.41 5.67
CA LEU A 236 5.42 -7.56 6.56
C LEU A 236 4.45 -7.47 7.75
N LEU A 237 4.33 -6.28 8.35
CA LEU A 237 3.48 -6.05 9.52
C LEU A 237 1.99 -5.97 9.17
N SER A 238 1.64 -5.64 7.92
CA SER A 238 0.25 -5.49 7.47
C SER A 238 -0.47 -6.82 7.22
N GLU A 239 0.03 -7.93 7.77
CA GLU A 239 -0.63 -9.22 7.70
C GLU A 239 -1.92 -9.22 8.52
N TYR A 240 -3.02 -9.60 7.86
CA TYR A 240 -4.33 -9.71 8.47
C TYR A 240 -5.08 -10.93 7.91
N PRO A 241 -5.76 -11.75 8.74
CA PRO A 241 -5.84 -11.65 10.20
C PRO A 241 -4.46 -11.76 10.87
N TYR A 242 -4.34 -11.26 12.11
CA TYR A 242 -3.07 -11.23 12.82
C TYR A 242 -2.45 -12.63 12.87
N SER A 243 -1.21 -12.75 12.40
CA SER A 243 -0.39 -13.96 12.52
C SER A 243 0.73 -13.74 13.52
N GLY A 244 0.97 -14.75 14.36
CA GLY A 244 2.11 -14.81 15.28
C GLY A 244 3.45 -15.05 14.58
N SER A 245 3.45 -15.60 13.35
CA SER A 245 4.64 -15.79 12.53
C SER A 245 4.56 -15.00 11.24
N THR A 246 5.57 -14.17 10.98
CA THR A 246 5.74 -13.42 9.72
C THR A 246 6.79 -14.03 8.80
N ALA A 247 7.33 -15.22 9.14
CA ALA A 247 8.45 -15.84 8.43
C ALA A 247 8.16 -16.08 6.94
N THR A 248 6.94 -16.48 6.60
CA THR A 248 6.54 -16.71 5.20
C THR A 248 6.62 -15.43 4.37
N ARG A 249 6.05 -14.32 4.87
CA ARG A 249 6.11 -13.02 4.19
C ARG A 249 7.52 -12.45 4.15
N PHE A 250 8.32 -12.69 5.19
CA PHE A 250 9.73 -12.33 5.23
C PHE A 250 10.50 -12.93 4.05
N TRP A 251 10.41 -14.26 3.88
CA TRP A 251 11.08 -14.94 2.77
C TRP A 251 10.51 -14.56 1.41
N GLN A 252 9.18 -14.43 1.29
CA GLN A 252 8.55 -13.98 0.05
C GLN A 252 9.02 -12.58 -0.37
N ARG A 253 9.29 -11.68 0.60
CA ARG A 253 9.82 -10.35 0.34
C ARG A 253 11.28 -10.37 -0.11
N ILE A 254 12.14 -11.15 0.56
CA ILE A 254 13.56 -11.28 0.19
C ILE A 254 13.67 -11.87 -1.21
N VAL A 255 13.05 -13.03 -1.44
CA VAL A 255 13.10 -13.72 -2.73
C VAL A 255 12.46 -12.86 -3.83
N GLY A 256 11.34 -12.19 -3.52
CA GLY A 256 10.68 -11.28 -4.45
C GLY A 256 11.58 -10.11 -4.85
N ALA A 257 12.21 -9.43 -3.89
CA ALA A 257 13.08 -8.29 -4.18
C ALA A 257 14.34 -8.68 -4.95
N LEU A 258 14.98 -9.81 -4.59
CA LEU A 258 16.13 -10.34 -5.32
C LEU A 258 15.74 -10.70 -6.76
N ALA A 259 14.71 -11.51 -6.94
CA ALA A 259 14.25 -11.92 -8.27
C ALA A 259 13.80 -10.73 -9.12
N GLY A 260 13.04 -9.80 -8.55
CA GLY A 260 12.59 -8.60 -9.25
C GLY A 260 13.73 -7.67 -9.66
N SER A 261 14.73 -7.51 -8.79
CA SER A 261 15.87 -6.63 -9.05
C SER A 261 16.84 -7.23 -10.07
N LEU A 262 17.08 -8.54 -10.01
CA LEU A 262 17.87 -9.26 -11.03
C LEU A 262 17.16 -9.28 -12.39
N ALA A 263 15.84 -9.50 -12.41
CA ALA A 263 15.06 -9.45 -13.65
C ALA A 263 15.08 -8.05 -14.28
N PHE A 264 14.92 -6.99 -13.47
CA PHE A 264 15.05 -5.61 -13.94
C PHE A 264 16.46 -5.35 -14.50
N TYR A 265 17.50 -5.76 -13.78
CA TYR A 265 18.89 -5.59 -14.21
C TYR A 265 19.17 -6.25 -15.56
N ALA A 266 18.80 -7.52 -15.71
CA ALA A 266 18.99 -8.27 -16.96
C ALA A 266 18.21 -7.65 -18.11
N LEU A 267 16.95 -7.25 -17.88
CA LEU A 267 16.14 -6.60 -18.90
C LEU A 267 16.75 -5.27 -19.32
N TYR A 268 17.22 -4.46 -18.37
CA TYR A 268 17.84 -3.17 -18.61
C TYR A 268 19.07 -3.26 -19.52
N LEU A 269 19.91 -4.29 -19.34
CA LEU A 269 21.10 -4.51 -20.17
C LEU A 269 20.77 -4.93 -21.61
N VAL A 270 19.67 -5.66 -21.82
CA VAL A 270 19.30 -6.20 -23.14
C VAL A 270 18.41 -5.23 -23.92
N THR A 271 17.61 -4.42 -23.25
CA THR A 271 16.72 -3.46 -23.92
C THR A 271 17.44 -2.17 -24.29
N PRO A 272 17.23 -1.63 -25.51
CA PRO A 272 17.71 -0.31 -25.89
C PRO A 272 17.21 0.80 -24.96
N GLU A 273 18.01 1.86 -24.78
CA GLU A 273 17.71 2.99 -23.89
C GLU A 273 16.34 3.64 -24.14
N ALA A 274 15.91 3.69 -25.41
CA ALA A 274 14.60 4.21 -25.80
C ALA A 274 13.42 3.50 -25.12
N PHE A 275 13.59 2.26 -24.67
CA PHE A 275 12.55 1.47 -24.01
C PHE A 275 12.66 1.45 -22.48
N HIS A 276 13.73 1.98 -21.89
CA HIS A 276 13.90 1.99 -20.43
C HIS A 276 12.76 2.71 -19.67
N PRO A 277 12.20 3.84 -20.16
CA PRO A 277 11.06 4.47 -19.50
C PRO A 277 9.79 3.60 -19.45
N LEU A 278 9.69 2.55 -20.28
CA LEU A 278 8.55 1.63 -20.28
C LEU A 278 8.66 0.52 -19.24
N MET A 279 9.80 0.35 -18.57
CA MET A 279 9.98 -0.74 -17.59
C MET A 279 9.05 -0.60 -16.38
N GLY A 280 8.85 0.63 -15.88
CA GLY A 280 7.89 0.90 -14.80
C GLY A 280 6.46 0.53 -15.21
N PRO A 281 5.92 1.09 -16.31
CA PRO A 281 4.62 0.70 -16.87
C PRO A 281 4.48 -0.80 -17.15
N LEU A 282 5.52 -1.45 -17.67
CA LEU A 282 5.53 -2.90 -17.91
C LEU A 282 5.39 -3.68 -16.61
N GLY A 283 6.11 -3.29 -15.55
CA GLY A 283 5.94 -3.86 -14.22
C GLY A 283 4.51 -3.70 -13.70
N GLY A 284 3.91 -2.52 -13.89
CA GLY A 284 2.50 -2.25 -13.56
C GLY A 284 1.51 -3.12 -14.35
N LEU A 285 1.78 -3.35 -15.64
CA LEU A 285 0.98 -4.21 -16.50
C LEU A 285 1.06 -5.67 -16.02
N CYS A 286 2.27 -6.18 -15.79
CA CYS A 286 2.47 -7.54 -15.28
C CYS A 286 1.82 -7.74 -13.90
N LEU A 287 1.83 -6.72 -13.02
CA LEU A 287 1.16 -6.77 -11.72
C LEU A 287 -0.34 -7.02 -11.84
N GLY A 288 -0.99 -6.54 -12.91
CA GLY A 288 -2.40 -6.78 -13.17
C GLY A 288 -2.77 -8.25 -13.42
N PHE A 289 -1.78 -9.10 -13.70
CA PHE A 289 -1.94 -10.55 -13.85
C PHE A 289 -1.55 -11.33 -12.59
N CYS A 290 -0.96 -10.68 -11.59
CA CYS A 290 -0.46 -11.36 -10.40
C CYS A 290 -1.54 -11.54 -9.33
N THR A 291 -1.63 -12.77 -8.84
CA THR A 291 -2.46 -13.12 -7.68
C THR A 291 -1.60 -13.19 -6.42
N ASP A 292 -0.43 -13.81 -6.53
CA ASP A 292 0.38 -14.18 -5.38
C ASP A 292 1.32 -13.05 -4.93
N TYR A 293 1.47 -12.95 -3.60
CA TYR A 293 2.27 -11.91 -2.95
C TYR A 293 3.74 -11.90 -3.40
N ARG A 294 4.34 -13.08 -3.63
CA ARG A 294 5.73 -13.22 -4.12
C ARG A 294 5.95 -12.50 -5.45
N TYR A 295 5.08 -12.75 -6.44
CA TYR A 295 5.20 -12.13 -7.77
C TYR A 295 4.87 -10.64 -7.74
N LYS A 296 3.91 -10.24 -6.89
CA LYS A 296 3.61 -8.81 -6.66
C LYS A 296 4.83 -8.08 -6.11
N THR A 297 5.59 -8.71 -5.21
CA THR A 297 6.80 -8.10 -4.65
C THR A 297 7.90 -7.95 -5.70
N ALA A 298 8.10 -8.95 -6.55
CA ALA A 298 9.09 -8.89 -7.62
C ALA A 298 8.79 -7.77 -8.63
N LEU A 299 7.57 -7.71 -9.14
CA LEU A 299 7.20 -6.73 -10.17
C LEU A 299 7.11 -5.30 -9.64
N ASN A 300 6.80 -5.10 -8.35
CA ASN A 300 6.87 -3.78 -7.70
C ASN A 300 8.28 -3.17 -7.78
N CYS A 301 9.33 -4.01 -7.85
CA CYS A 301 10.69 -3.50 -7.99
C CYS A 301 10.91 -2.72 -9.30
N PHE A 302 10.18 -3.01 -10.39
CA PHE A 302 10.42 -2.38 -11.68
C PHE A 302 10.17 -0.87 -11.65
N GLY A 303 9.04 -0.43 -11.08
CA GLY A 303 8.75 0.99 -10.93
C GLY A 303 9.74 1.71 -10.02
N ALA A 304 10.11 1.07 -8.90
CA ALA A 304 11.07 1.62 -7.95
C ALA A 304 12.49 1.72 -8.55
N LEU A 305 12.95 0.69 -9.25
CA LEU A 305 14.27 0.62 -9.86
C LEU A 305 14.39 1.50 -11.10
N MET A 306 13.32 1.67 -11.88
CA MET A 306 13.31 2.63 -12.99
C MET A 306 13.58 4.05 -12.46
N LEU A 307 12.91 4.46 -11.40
CA LEU A 307 13.16 5.76 -10.76
C LEU A 307 14.54 5.82 -10.09
N GLY A 308 14.94 4.75 -9.40
CA GLY A 308 16.23 4.66 -8.73
C GLY A 308 17.42 4.72 -9.69
N THR A 309 17.31 4.10 -10.86
CA THR A 309 18.38 4.03 -11.87
C THR A 309 18.73 5.41 -12.39
N GLY A 310 17.73 6.29 -12.55
CA GLY A 310 17.95 7.68 -12.95
C GLY A 310 18.70 8.53 -11.92
N LEU A 311 18.79 8.07 -10.67
CA LEU A 311 19.41 8.83 -9.56
C LEU A 311 20.73 8.23 -9.07
N TYR A 312 20.82 6.90 -9.03
CA TYR A 312 21.94 6.16 -8.45
C TYR A 312 22.69 5.30 -9.47
N GLY A 313 22.30 5.35 -10.74
CA GLY A 313 22.72 4.39 -11.77
C GLY A 313 22.13 3.00 -11.54
N LEU A 314 22.29 2.12 -12.53
CA LEU A 314 21.68 0.79 -12.53
C LEU A 314 22.14 -0.07 -11.34
N GLN A 315 23.46 -0.16 -11.14
CA GLN A 315 24.04 -0.97 -10.06
C GLN A 315 23.67 -0.42 -8.68
N GLY A 316 23.77 0.90 -8.49
CA GLY A 316 23.41 1.55 -7.23
C GLY A 316 21.94 1.34 -6.87
N ALA A 317 21.03 1.53 -7.83
CA ALA A 317 19.60 1.33 -7.61
C ALA A 317 19.26 -0.11 -7.21
N VAL A 318 19.86 -1.11 -7.87
CA VAL A 318 19.67 -2.54 -7.57
C VAL A 318 20.19 -2.88 -6.18
N LEU A 319 21.42 -2.45 -5.85
CA LEU A 319 22.02 -2.72 -4.55
C LEU A 319 21.21 -2.08 -3.41
N LEU A 320 20.84 -0.80 -3.55
CA LEU A 320 20.00 -0.10 -2.58
C LEU A 320 18.66 -0.80 -2.40
N ARG A 321 18.00 -1.21 -3.49
CA ARG A 321 16.70 -1.88 -3.41
C ARG A 321 16.75 -3.18 -2.62
N ILE A 322 17.80 -3.97 -2.85
CA ILE A 322 18.01 -5.23 -2.13
C ILE A 322 18.35 -4.95 -0.67
N ALA A 323 19.32 -4.07 -0.41
CA ALA A 323 19.77 -3.71 0.94
C ALA A 323 18.63 -3.17 1.80
N ASP A 324 17.91 -2.15 1.32
CA ASP A 324 16.78 -1.55 2.05
C ASP A 324 15.66 -2.56 2.31
N THR A 325 15.39 -3.43 1.33
CA THR A 325 14.38 -4.46 1.54
C THR A 325 14.79 -5.43 2.63
N VAL A 326 16.04 -5.91 2.61
CA VAL A 326 16.60 -6.82 3.63
C VAL A 326 16.60 -6.17 5.01
N LEU A 327 17.06 -4.92 5.11
CA LEU A 327 17.02 -4.16 6.36
C LEU A 327 15.59 -4.04 6.88
N GLY A 328 14.64 -3.70 6.01
CA GLY A 328 13.26 -3.44 6.40
C GLY A 328 12.51 -4.68 6.84
N VAL A 329 12.70 -5.82 6.15
CA VAL A 329 12.08 -7.08 6.58
C VAL A 329 12.76 -7.67 7.80
N THR A 330 14.07 -7.49 7.98
CA THR A 330 14.79 -7.94 9.18
C THR A 330 14.33 -7.15 10.39
N PHE A 331 14.29 -5.82 10.28
CA PHE A 331 13.71 -4.95 11.30
C PHE A 331 12.26 -5.37 11.63
N GLY A 332 11.43 -5.53 10.60
CA GLY A 332 10.03 -5.91 10.76
C GLY A 332 9.84 -7.28 11.42
N LEU A 333 10.71 -8.26 11.14
CA LEU A 333 10.67 -9.58 11.75
C LEU A 333 11.03 -9.53 13.24
N VAL A 334 12.12 -8.83 13.58
CA VAL A 334 12.54 -8.61 14.97
C VAL A 334 11.45 -7.89 15.74
N PHE A 335 10.93 -6.79 15.19
CA PHE A 335 9.83 -6.04 15.79
C PHE A 335 8.57 -6.91 15.96
N ALA A 336 8.16 -7.66 14.93
CA ALA A 336 6.97 -8.51 15.00
C ALA A 336 7.09 -9.57 16.09
N THR A 337 8.27 -10.17 16.23
CA THR A 337 8.57 -11.18 17.26
C THR A 337 8.50 -10.57 18.66
N LEU A 338 9.16 -9.43 18.87
CA LEU A 338 9.11 -8.70 20.15
C LEU A 338 7.68 -8.25 20.49
N PHE A 339 6.95 -7.68 19.53
CA PHE A 339 5.58 -7.25 19.72
C PHE A 339 4.65 -8.43 20.04
N HIS A 340 4.85 -9.58 19.41
CA HIS A 340 4.09 -10.79 19.69
C HIS A 340 4.26 -11.22 21.15
N HIS A 341 5.50 -11.34 21.61
CA HIS A 341 5.81 -11.77 22.98
C HIS A 341 5.40 -10.75 24.05
N LEU A 342 5.59 -9.45 23.79
CA LEU A 342 5.36 -8.41 24.79
C LEU A 342 3.90 -7.95 24.89
N ALA A 343 3.19 -7.93 23.75
CA ALA A 343 1.83 -7.42 23.67
C ALA A 343 0.84 -8.49 23.21
N ALA A 344 1.06 -9.16 22.08
CA ALA A 344 0.00 -9.97 21.50
C ALA A 344 -0.40 -11.18 22.34
N VAL A 345 0.57 -11.91 22.93
CA VAL A 345 0.29 -13.06 23.81
C VAL A 345 -0.55 -12.67 25.04
N ARG A 346 -0.42 -11.43 25.52
CA ARG A 346 -1.13 -10.94 26.72
C ARG A 346 -2.54 -10.45 26.43
N TRP A 347 -2.82 -9.98 25.22
CA TRP A 347 -4.06 -9.24 24.90
C TRP A 347 -4.93 -9.96 23.88
N LEU A 348 -4.38 -10.85 23.05
CA LEU A 348 -5.19 -11.70 22.18
C LEU A 348 -5.86 -12.81 22.99
N PRO A 349 -7.17 -13.06 22.77
CA PRO A 349 -7.82 -14.23 23.33
C PRO A 349 -7.14 -15.52 22.81
N ALA A 350 -7.08 -16.55 23.65
CA ALA A 350 -6.58 -17.86 23.24
C ALA A 350 -7.35 -18.33 21.99
N PRO A 351 -6.69 -18.95 21.00
CA PRO A 351 -7.38 -19.46 19.82
C PRO A 351 -8.49 -20.42 20.28
N GLU A 352 -9.73 -20.16 19.89
CA GLU A 352 -10.81 -21.13 20.07
C GLU A 352 -10.39 -22.43 19.38
N PRO A 353 -10.50 -23.59 20.06
CA PRO A 353 -10.23 -24.86 19.42
C PRO A 353 -11.16 -24.97 18.21
N GLN A 354 -10.56 -25.17 17.03
CA GLN A 354 -11.29 -25.44 15.80
C GLN A 354 -12.29 -26.55 16.08
N GLN A 355 -13.59 -26.21 16.17
CA GLN A 355 -14.65 -27.19 16.15
C GLN A 355 -14.49 -27.94 14.83
N THR A 356 -13.98 -29.16 14.94
CA THR A 356 -13.85 -30.10 13.85
C THR A 356 -15.26 -30.26 13.32
N ALA A 357 -15.50 -29.75 12.11
CA ALA A 357 -16.74 -29.96 11.40
C ALA A 357 -16.86 -31.47 11.14
N ALA A 358 -17.51 -32.16 12.08
CA ALA A 358 -18.03 -33.50 11.85
C ALA A 358 -19.12 -33.35 10.78
N GLN A 359 -18.75 -33.61 9.53
CA GLN A 359 -19.72 -33.92 8.48
C GLN A 359 -20.49 -35.16 8.94
N PRO A 360 -21.82 -35.12 9.10
CA PRO A 360 -22.60 -36.34 9.12
C PRO A 360 -22.58 -36.89 7.69
N ARG A 361 -22.05 -38.10 7.53
CA ARG A 361 -22.30 -38.93 6.35
C ARG A 361 -23.78 -39.33 6.35
N SER A 362 -24.52 -38.87 5.35
CA SER A 362 -25.57 -39.62 4.66
C SER A 362 -26.03 -38.83 3.44
#